data_AF-A0A0F6Z5A3-F1
#
_entry.id   AF-A0A0F6Z5A3-F1
#
_cell.length_a   1.000
_cell.length_b   1.000
_cell.length_c   1.000
_cell.angle_alpha   90.00
_cell.angle_beta   90.00
_cell.angle_gamma   90.00
#
_symmetry.space_group_name_H-M   'P 1'
#
loop_
_entity.id
_entity.type
_entity.pdbx_description
1 polymer ?
#
loop_
_entity_poly.entity_id
_entity_poly.type
_entity_poly.pdbx_seq_one_letter_code
_entity_poly.pdbx_strand_id
1 'polypeptide(L)'
;MKETRWWKFVQDLIGQDTYRDAARKAGFDQSAFSRWKRGAVADPAFVLKLARAYNTNVLNALVEAEFITKEEAQLKEVSANTDPRAIPHETISSEVERRLLQLKALESDERQSSSNVSYLPNRVEHSGAPDVDTDNYGEDADSFEPERYVAKRKKPEPSLGDDDFGDGA
;
A
#
# COMPACT_ATOMS: atom_id res chain seq x y z
N MET A 1 0.06 -34.83 5.07
CA MET A 1 0.55 -33.56 5.68
C MET A 1 -0.67 -32.78 6.12
N LYS A 2 -0.67 -32.22 7.35
CA LYS A 2 -1.77 -31.38 7.82
C LYS A 2 -1.65 -30.00 7.17
N GLU A 3 -2.77 -29.51 6.65
CA GLU A 3 -2.88 -28.16 6.11
C GLU A 3 -2.77 -27.14 7.26
N THR A 4 -2.00 -26.07 7.07
CA THR A 4 -1.83 -25.04 8.13
C THR A 4 -3.04 -24.11 8.15
N ARG A 5 -3.36 -23.54 9.32
CA ARG A 5 -4.42 -22.53 9.46
C ARG A 5 -4.22 -21.36 8.50
N TRP A 6 -2.97 -20.89 8.43
CA TRP A 6 -2.55 -19.85 7.50
C TRP A 6 -2.87 -20.20 6.05
N TRP A 7 -2.50 -21.41 5.60
CA TRP A 7 -2.70 -21.79 4.20
C TRP A 7 -4.18 -21.86 3.84
N LYS A 8 -5.02 -22.39 4.74
CA LYS A 8 -6.47 -22.39 4.57
C LYS A 8 -7.02 -20.96 4.45
N PHE A 9 -6.61 -20.06 5.34
CA PHE A 9 -7.00 -18.65 5.28
C PHE A 9 -6.58 -18.00 3.95
N VAL A 10 -5.37 -18.27 3.47
CA VAL A 10 -4.88 -17.75 2.20
C VAL A 10 -5.73 -18.25 1.03
N GLN A 11 -6.10 -19.53 0.99
CA GLN A 11 -6.96 -20.09 -0.05
C GLN A 11 -8.34 -19.43 -0.06
N ASP A 12 -8.94 -19.25 1.12
CA ASP A 12 -10.23 -18.58 1.27
C ASP A 12 -10.14 -17.11 0.84
N LEU A 13 -9.02 -16.44 1.15
CA LEU A 13 -8.80 -15.02 0.83
C LEU A 13 -8.61 -14.74 -0.66
N ILE A 14 -7.80 -15.57 -1.36
CA ILE A 14 -7.55 -15.39 -2.79
C ILE A 14 -8.72 -15.88 -3.66
N GLY A 15 -9.50 -16.84 -3.15
CA GLY A 15 -10.67 -17.39 -3.84
C GLY A 15 -10.32 -17.98 -5.21
N GLN A 16 -10.73 -17.28 -6.28
CA GLN A 16 -10.51 -17.69 -7.67
C GLN A 16 -9.25 -17.07 -8.30
N ASP A 17 -8.57 -16.15 -7.60
CA ASP A 17 -7.35 -15.53 -8.12
C ASP A 17 -6.25 -16.57 -8.27
N THR A 18 -5.52 -16.51 -9.39
CA THR A 18 -4.33 -17.35 -9.55
C THR A 18 -3.25 -16.87 -8.59
N TYR A 19 -2.38 -17.78 -8.13
CA TYR A 19 -1.27 -17.40 -7.24
C TYR A 19 -0.37 -16.30 -7.83
N ARG A 20 -0.26 -16.25 -9.17
CA ARG A 20 0.50 -15.19 -9.86
C ARG A 20 -0.17 -13.84 -9.72
N ASP A 21 -1.48 -13.79 -9.92
CA ASP A 21 -2.24 -12.55 -9.86
C ASP A 21 -2.34 -12.05 -8.42
N ALA A 22 -2.55 -12.96 -7.45
CA ALA A 22 -2.51 -12.64 -6.02
C ALA A 22 -1.13 -12.11 -5.58
N ALA A 23 -0.04 -12.73 -6.05
CA ALA A 23 1.33 -12.30 -5.76
C ALA A 23 1.61 -10.90 -6.33
N ARG A 24 1.19 -10.67 -7.59
CA ARG A 24 1.31 -9.36 -8.25
C ARG A 24 0.52 -8.29 -7.50
N LYS A 25 -0.72 -8.59 -7.11
CA LYS A 25 -1.59 -7.69 -6.36
C LYS A 25 -0.99 -7.31 -5.00
N ALA A 26 -0.35 -8.27 -4.33
CA ALA A 26 0.28 -8.06 -3.03
C ALA A 26 1.73 -7.53 -3.09
N GLY A 27 2.35 -7.48 -4.27
CA GLY A 27 3.71 -6.96 -4.42
C GLY A 27 4.79 -7.88 -3.81
N PHE A 28 4.66 -9.19 -4.03
CA PHE A 28 5.69 -10.19 -3.73
C PHE A 28 5.72 -11.31 -4.79
N ASP A 29 6.69 -12.22 -4.70
CA ASP A 29 6.85 -13.32 -5.66
C ASP A 29 5.95 -14.55 -5.36
N GLN A 30 5.44 -15.20 -6.41
CA GLN A 30 4.53 -16.34 -6.30
C GLN A 30 5.11 -17.53 -5.51
N SER A 31 6.43 -17.66 -5.42
CA SER A 31 7.09 -18.72 -4.66
C SER A 31 6.68 -18.76 -3.18
N ALA A 32 6.25 -17.63 -2.60
CA ALA A 32 5.72 -17.57 -1.24
C ALA A 32 4.51 -18.50 -1.05
N PHE A 33 3.54 -18.48 -1.99
CA PHE A 33 2.36 -19.36 -1.93
C PHE A 33 2.74 -20.84 -1.99
N SER A 34 3.72 -21.19 -2.83
CA SER A 34 4.21 -22.58 -2.91
C SER A 34 4.88 -23.04 -1.61
N ARG A 35 5.55 -22.13 -0.88
CA ARG A 35 6.12 -22.44 0.44
C ARG A 35 5.02 -22.63 1.49
N TRP A 36 4.03 -21.75 1.54
CA TRP A 36 2.91 -21.87 2.48
C TRP A 36 2.08 -23.12 2.25
N LYS A 37 1.88 -23.53 0.99
CA LYS A 37 1.24 -24.80 0.64
C LYS A 37 1.97 -26.03 1.22
N ARG A 38 3.29 -25.95 1.40
CA ARG A 38 4.11 -27.00 2.03
C ARG A 38 4.16 -26.89 3.55
N GLY A 39 3.44 -25.92 4.13
CA GLY A 39 3.40 -25.68 5.57
C GLY A 39 4.53 -24.81 6.12
N ALA A 40 5.24 -24.05 5.27
CA ALA A 40 6.20 -23.08 5.76
C ALA A 40 5.49 -21.94 6.52
N VAL A 41 6.14 -21.46 7.58
CA VAL A 41 5.71 -20.26 8.31
C VAL A 41 5.78 -19.05 7.37
N ALA A 42 4.76 -18.20 7.42
CA ALA A 42 4.71 -17.00 6.60
C ALA A 42 5.72 -15.95 7.08
N ASP A 43 6.14 -15.04 6.20
CA ASP A 43 6.84 -13.84 6.63
C ASP A 43 5.79 -12.79 7.04
N PRO A 44 5.88 -12.17 8.24
CA PRO A 44 4.96 -11.12 8.65
C PRO A 44 4.77 -10.02 7.61
N ALA A 45 5.85 -9.61 6.92
CA ALA A 45 5.78 -8.59 5.88
C ALA A 45 4.89 -9.02 4.72
N PHE A 46 4.91 -10.32 4.36
CA PHE A 46 4.04 -10.87 3.31
C PHE A 46 2.60 -11.05 3.78
N VAL A 47 2.39 -11.39 5.06
CA VAL A 47 1.04 -11.42 5.67
C VAL A 47 0.40 -10.04 5.59
N LEU A 48 1.12 -8.99 5.98
CA LEU A 48 0.62 -7.60 5.91
C LEU A 48 0.33 -7.17 4.48
N LYS A 49 1.24 -7.46 3.54
CA LYS A 49 1.05 -7.14 2.13
C LYS A 49 -0.19 -7.81 1.54
N LEU A 50 -0.36 -9.11 1.80
CA LEU A 50 -1.51 -9.86 1.33
C LEU A 50 -2.81 -9.33 1.95
N ALA A 51 -2.81 -9.06 3.26
CA ALA A 51 -3.98 -8.56 3.95
C ALA A 51 -4.44 -7.20 3.39
N ARG A 52 -3.50 -6.28 3.15
CA ARG A 52 -3.76 -4.97 2.55
C ARG A 52 -4.25 -5.08 1.10
N ALA A 53 -3.64 -5.97 0.32
CA ALA A 53 -4.02 -6.17 -1.08
C ALA A 53 -5.45 -6.70 -1.26
N TYR A 54 -5.95 -7.48 -0.29
CA TYR A 54 -7.32 -8.00 -0.29
C TYR A 54 -8.26 -7.23 0.64
N ASN A 55 -7.81 -6.08 1.18
CA ASN A 55 -8.59 -5.24 2.10
C ASN A 55 -9.24 -6.01 3.26
N THR A 56 -8.53 -7.00 3.80
CA THR A 56 -8.97 -7.76 4.97
C THR A 56 -8.33 -7.21 6.25
N ASN A 57 -8.89 -7.57 7.40
CA ASN A 57 -8.35 -7.14 8.69
C ASN A 57 -6.95 -7.74 8.90
N VAL A 58 -5.96 -6.86 8.99
CA VAL A 58 -4.54 -7.24 9.18
C VAL A 58 -4.34 -8.04 10.46
N LEU A 59 -5.03 -7.71 11.54
CA LEU A 59 -4.94 -8.45 12.80
C LEU A 59 -5.48 -9.87 12.65
N ASN A 60 -6.59 -10.04 11.91
CA ASN A 60 -7.10 -11.38 11.63
C ASN A 60 -6.13 -12.21 10.78
N ALA A 61 -5.48 -11.59 9.79
CA ALA A 61 -4.46 -12.27 8.99
C ALA A 61 -3.24 -12.69 9.84
N LEU A 62 -2.82 -11.85 10.80
CA LEU A 62 -1.73 -12.18 11.73
C LEU A 62 -2.12 -13.29 12.72
N VAL A 63 -3.38 -13.34 13.15
CA VAL A 63 -3.92 -14.44 13.97
C VAL A 63 -3.91 -15.75 13.20
N GLU A 64 -4.36 -15.76 11.94
CA GLU A 64 -4.36 -16.98 11.12
C GLU A 64 -2.95 -17.42 10.72
N ALA A 65 -2.01 -16.48 10.67
CA ALA A 65 -0.58 -16.76 10.53
C ALA A 65 0.12 -17.15 11.85
N GLU A 66 -0.61 -17.24 12.97
CA GLU A 66 -0.13 -17.62 14.30
C GLU A 66 0.94 -16.67 14.89
N PHE A 67 1.00 -15.41 14.42
CA PHE A 67 1.91 -14.39 14.95
C PHE A 67 1.41 -13.73 16.24
N ILE A 68 0.09 -13.65 16.38
CA ILE A 68 -0.59 -13.11 17.55
C ILE A 68 -1.79 -14.00 17.87
N THR A 69 -2.26 -13.96 19.10
CA THR A 69 -3.48 -14.68 19.48
C THR A 69 -4.74 -13.85 19.22
N LYS A 70 -5.91 -14.48 19.27
CA LYS A 70 -7.21 -13.78 19.13
C LYS A 70 -7.42 -12.77 20.26
N GLU A 71 -6.95 -13.10 21.46
CA GLU A 71 -7.03 -12.28 22.65
C GLU A 71 -6.15 -11.04 22.52
N GLU A 72 -4.91 -11.19 22.04
CA GLU A 72 -4.00 -10.08 21.75
C GLU A 72 -4.54 -9.15 20.66
N ALA A 73 -5.18 -9.72 19.64
CA ALA A 73 -5.76 -8.97 18.54
C ALA A 73 -7.02 -8.18 18.94
N GLN A 74 -7.63 -8.47 20.10
CA GLN A 74 -8.89 -7.88 20.58
C GLN A 74 -9.95 -7.77 19.47
N LEU A 75 -10.03 -8.79 18.60
CA LEU A 75 -10.90 -8.77 17.43
C LEU A 75 -12.35 -8.69 17.90
N LYS A 76 -12.99 -7.53 17.69
CA LYS A 76 -14.43 -7.38 17.82
C LYS A 76 -15.06 -7.85 16.52
N GLU A 77 -15.78 -8.95 16.55
CA GLU A 77 -16.63 -9.37 15.44
C GLU A 77 -17.75 -8.33 15.29
N VAL A 78 -17.62 -7.46 14.29
CA VAL A 78 -18.72 -6.58 13.88
C VAL A 78 -19.55 -7.40 12.90
N SER A 79 -20.68 -7.93 13.34
CA SER A 79 -21.59 -8.59 12.42
C SER A 79 -22.16 -7.53 11.48
N ALA A 80 -21.68 -7.51 10.23
CA ALA A 80 -22.29 -6.73 9.16
C ALA A 80 -23.74 -7.18 8.88
N ASN A 81 -24.13 -8.34 9.42
CA ASN A 81 -25.46 -8.93 9.34
C ASN A 81 -26.38 -8.47 10.48
N THR A 82 -26.28 -7.19 10.89
CA THR A 82 -27.35 -6.59 11.69
C THR A 82 -28.50 -6.37 10.73
N ASP A 83 -29.57 -7.17 10.84
CA ASP A 83 -30.83 -6.89 10.14
C ASP A 83 -31.20 -5.42 10.44
N PRO A 84 -31.27 -4.54 9.44
CA PRO A 84 -31.62 -3.14 9.67
C PRO A 84 -32.95 -2.98 10.42
N ARG A 85 -33.84 -3.98 10.34
CA ARG A 85 -35.12 -4.01 11.03
C ARG A 85 -35.00 -4.34 12.53
N ALA A 86 -33.90 -4.97 12.94
CA ALA A 86 -33.62 -5.27 14.34
C ALA A 86 -33.01 -4.07 15.09
N ILE A 87 -32.62 -3.01 14.37
CA ILE A 87 -32.11 -1.78 14.95
C ILE A 87 -33.30 -0.95 15.45
N PRO A 88 -33.34 -0.56 16.75
CA PRO A 88 -34.40 0.31 17.26
C PRO A 88 -34.49 1.62 16.47
N HIS A 89 -35.71 2.08 16.22
CA HIS A 89 -35.96 3.29 15.43
C HIS A 89 -35.26 4.54 16.02
N GLU A 90 -35.17 4.59 17.35
CA GLU A 90 -34.50 5.63 18.12
C GLU A 90 -33.00 5.71 17.78
N THR A 91 -32.34 4.55 17.63
CA THR A 91 -30.91 4.44 17.30
C THR A 91 -30.65 4.94 15.88
N ILE A 92 -31.53 4.61 14.94
CA ILE A 92 -31.43 5.09 13.56
C ILE A 92 -31.63 6.60 13.51
N SER A 93 -32.69 7.10 14.17
CA SER A 93 -33.04 8.51 14.17
C SER A 93 -31.93 9.37 14.78
N SER A 94 -31.40 8.96 15.93
CA SER A 94 -30.29 9.66 16.59
C SER A 94 -29.00 9.64 15.76
N GLU A 95 -28.68 8.54 15.07
CA GLU A 95 -27.52 8.48 14.18
C GLU A 95 -27.69 9.36 12.93
N VAL A 96 -28.90 9.40 12.34
CA VAL A 96 -29.21 10.29 11.22
C VAL A 96 -29.09 11.74 11.65
N GLU A 97 -29.64 12.11 12.80
CA GLU A 97 -29.52 13.46 13.36
C GLU A 97 -28.06 13.82 13.62
N ARG A 98 -27.28 12.92 14.22
CA ARG A 98 -25.84 13.11 14.46
C ARG A 98 -25.07 13.38 13.17
N ARG A 99 -25.34 12.62 12.10
CA ARG A 99 -24.69 12.82 10.79
C ARG A 99 -25.10 14.13 10.14
N LEU A 100 -26.38 14.51 10.23
CA LEU A 100 -26.85 15.80 9.73
C LEU A 100 -26.17 16.97 10.46
N LEU A 101 -25.98 16.86 11.77
CA LEU A 101 -25.25 17.88 12.55
C LEU A 101 -23.77 17.94 12.18
N GLN A 102 -23.11 16.80 11.98
CA GLN A 102 -21.72 16.77 11.50
C GLN A 102 -21.57 17.42 10.12
N LEU A 103 -22.49 17.13 9.19
CA LEU A 103 -22.47 17.75 7.86
C LEU A 103 -22.64 19.27 7.94
N LYS A 104 -23.60 19.74 8.73
CA LYS A 104 -23.82 21.19 8.93
C LYS A 104 -22.60 21.87 9.54
N ALA A 105 -21.91 21.23 10.48
CA ALA A 105 -20.70 21.76 11.09
C ALA A 105 -19.56 21.91 10.07
N LEU A 106 -19.38 20.91 9.20
CA LEU A 106 -18.39 20.96 8.11
C LEU A 106 -18.71 22.07 7.10
N GLU A 107 -19.98 22.23 6.72
CA GLU A 107 -20.42 23.31 5.82
C GLU A 107 -20.22 24.71 6.43
N SER A 108 -20.41 24.86 7.75
CA SER A 108 -20.15 26.13 8.42
C SER A 108 -18.66 26.50 8.46
N ASP A 109 -17.77 25.53 8.61
CA ASP A 109 -16.32 25.76 8.59
C ASP A 109 -15.82 26.16 7.19
N GLU A 110 -16.36 25.58 6.12
CA GLU A 110 -16.04 25.97 4.75
C GLU A 110 -16.50 27.40 4.42
N ARG A 111 -17.70 27.79 4.90
CA ARG A 111 -18.23 29.15 4.71
C ARG A 111 -17.46 30.20 5.51
N GLN A 112 -16.97 29.86 6.70
CA GLN A 112 -16.13 30.77 7.50
C GLN A 112 -14.71 30.91 6.95
N SER A 113 -14.14 29.86 6.36
CA SER A 113 -12.85 29.93 5.66
C SER A 113 -12.91 30.79 4.40
N SER A 114 -14.02 30.76 3.66
CA SER A 114 -14.19 31.58 2.45
C SER A 114 -14.56 33.04 2.74
N SER A 115 -15.11 33.36 3.92
CA SER A 115 -15.40 34.76 4.31
C SER A 115 -14.19 35.54 4.84
N ASN A 116 -13.08 34.88 5.20
CA ASN A 116 -11.89 35.53 5.75
C ASN A 116 -10.89 36.03 4.69
N VAL A 117 -11.19 35.88 3.40
CA VAL A 117 -10.41 36.51 2.31
C VAL A 117 -10.94 37.93 2.07
N SER A 118 -10.73 38.81 3.06
CA SER A 118 -11.01 40.25 2.94
C SER A 118 -9.69 41.02 2.87
N TYR A 119 -9.41 41.54 1.68
CA TYR A 119 -8.52 42.65 1.34
C TYR A 119 -7.22 42.79 2.15
N LEU A 120 -6.12 42.27 1.60
CA LEU A 120 -4.81 42.86 1.85
C LEU A 120 -4.77 44.25 1.17
N PRO A 121 -4.57 45.36 1.90
CA PRO A 121 -4.35 46.64 1.26
C PRO A 121 -3.01 46.60 0.52
N ASN A 122 -3.10 46.95 -0.76
CA ASN A 122 -1.99 47.06 -1.69
C ASN A 122 -1.02 48.16 -1.20
N ARG A 123 0.01 47.79 -0.42
CA ARG A 123 1.04 48.74 0.02
C ARG A 123 2.13 48.83 -1.03
N VAL A 124 1.93 49.74 -1.98
CA VAL A 124 3.02 50.28 -2.80
C VAL A 124 3.84 51.19 -1.90
N GLU A 125 5.03 50.75 -1.50
CA GLU A 125 6.09 51.64 -1.04
C GLU A 125 7.35 51.38 -1.87
N HIS A 126 7.56 52.25 -2.84
CA HIS A 126 8.89 52.57 -3.35
C HIS A 126 9.67 53.29 -2.25
N SER A 127 10.80 52.73 -1.81
CA SER A 127 12.08 53.45 -1.68
C SER A 127 13.07 52.64 -0.84
N GLY A 128 14.28 52.45 -1.37
CA GLY A 128 15.46 52.09 -0.57
C GLY A 128 16.18 50.84 -1.05
N ALA A 129 16.92 50.95 -2.15
CA ALA A 129 18.02 50.04 -2.44
C ALA A 129 19.14 50.25 -1.41
N PRO A 130 19.77 49.16 -0.95
CA PRO A 130 21.20 49.18 -0.74
C PRO A 130 21.85 48.19 -1.71
N ASP A 131 22.87 48.69 -2.40
CA ASP A 131 23.78 47.92 -3.23
C ASP A 131 24.28 46.68 -2.48
N VAL A 132 23.96 45.50 -3.00
CA VAL A 132 24.61 44.25 -2.60
C VAL A 132 25.45 43.82 -3.78
N ASP A 133 26.76 43.91 -3.58
CA ASP A 133 27.82 43.39 -4.43
C ASP A 133 27.43 42.04 -5.05
N THR A 134 27.09 42.07 -6.33
CA THR A 134 27.03 40.89 -7.17
C THR A 134 28.43 40.62 -7.69
N ASP A 135 29.25 39.98 -6.86
CA ASP A 135 30.45 39.29 -7.32
C ASP A 135 30.65 38.03 -6.48
N ASN A 136 30.71 36.89 -7.18
CA ASN A 136 31.28 35.62 -6.75
C ASN A 136 30.34 34.57 -6.10
N TYR A 137 29.63 33.80 -6.95
CA TYR A 137 29.81 32.34 -7.04
C TYR A 137 29.46 31.93 -8.48
N GLY A 138 30.45 31.35 -9.17
CA GLY A 138 30.42 31.04 -10.59
C GLY A 138 29.37 30.02 -11.01
N GLU A 139 28.94 30.19 -12.26
CA GLU A 139 28.78 29.15 -13.29
C GLU A 139 29.48 27.84 -12.87
N ASP A 140 28.76 26.73 -12.69
CA ASP A 140 28.46 25.82 -13.79
C ASP A 140 27.11 25.11 -13.61
N ALA A 141 26.24 25.30 -14.60
CA ALA A 141 25.08 24.45 -14.82
C ALA A 141 25.56 23.10 -15.36
N ASP A 142 25.81 22.15 -14.46
CA ASP A 142 26.17 20.79 -14.86
C ASP A 142 24.92 20.04 -15.38
N SER A 143 24.76 20.14 -16.70
CA SER A 143 24.18 19.18 -17.63
C SER A 143 23.65 17.88 -17.02
N PHE A 144 22.33 17.81 -16.87
CA PHE A 144 21.60 16.55 -16.80
C PHE A 144 21.69 15.85 -18.17
N GLU A 145 22.66 14.97 -18.35
CA GLU A 145 22.68 14.05 -19.49
C GLU A 145 21.79 12.83 -19.19
N PRO A 146 20.73 12.58 -19.98
CA PRO A 146 20.02 11.31 -19.90
C PRO A 146 20.91 10.23 -20.52
N GLU A 147 21.56 9.41 -19.69
CA GLU A 147 22.25 8.23 -20.17
C GLU A 147 21.27 7.36 -20.99
N ARG A 148 21.52 7.34 -22.29
CA ARG A 148 20.90 6.42 -23.23
C ARG A 148 21.21 5.02 -22.74
N TYR A 149 20.21 4.26 -22.32
CA TYR A 149 20.32 2.82 -22.15
C TYR A 149 20.63 2.18 -23.52
N VAL A 150 21.92 2.13 -23.85
CA VAL A 150 22.42 1.32 -24.96
C VAL A 150 22.34 -0.13 -24.52
N ALA A 151 21.57 -0.93 -25.26
CA ALA A 151 21.51 -2.37 -25.06
C ALA A 151 22.94 -2.95 -25.06
N LYS A 152 23.36 -3.53 -23.92
CA LYS A 152 24.62 -4.26 -23.86
C LYS A 152 24.54 -5.39 -24.89
N ARG A 153 25.51 -5.38 -25.80
CA ARG A 153 25.68 -6.33 -26.90
C ARG A 153 25.62 -7.77 -26.37
N LYS A 154 24.94 -8.60 -27.15
CA LYS A 154 24.84 -10.08 -27.09
C LYS A 154 26.17 -10.68 -26.59
N LYS A 155 26.12 -11.52 -25.54
CA LYS A 155 27.23 -12.45 -25.26
C LYS A 155 27.46 -13.27 -26.53
N PRO A 156 28.71 -13.47 -26.99
CA PRO A 156 28.97 -14.34 -28.13
C PRO A 156 28.45 -15.75 -27.81
N GLU A 157 27.80 -16.37 -28.79
CA GLU A 157 27.31 -17.73 -28.71
C GLU A 157 28.49 -18.69 -28.44
N PRO A 158 28.32 -19.72 -27.59
CA PRO A 158 29.35 -20.75 -27.46
C PRO A 158 29.57 -21.41 -28.83
N SER A 159 30.84 -21.60 -29.20
CA SER A 159 31.17 -22.30 -30.44
C SER A 159 30.65 -23.74 -30.41
N LEU A 160 30.09 -24.20 -31.53
CA LEU A 160 29.90 -25.61 -31.80
C LEU A 160 31.28 -26.29 -31.88
N GLY A 161 31.46 -27.38 -31.15
CA GLY A 161 32.63 -28.26 -31.24
C GLY A 161 33.46 -28.27 -29.96
N ASP A 162 33.15 -29.24 -29.11
CA ASP A 162 34.07 -30.06 -28.29
C ASP A 162 33.20 -30.86 -27.30
N ASP A 163 32.34 -31.67 -27.93
CA ASP A 163 31.75 -32.89 -27.42
C ASP A 163 32.88 -33.90 -27.11
N ASP A 164 33.62 -33.63 -26.04
CA ASP A 164 34.47 -34.61 -25.37
C ASP A 164 33.56 -35.65 -24.67
N PHE A 165 33.07 -36.59 -25.47
CA PHE A 165 32.67 -37.92 -25.04
C PHE A 165 33.87 -38.62 -24.39
N GLY A 166 34.05 -38.41 -23.09
CA GLY A 166 34.90 -39.23 -22.23
C GLY A 166 34.12 -40.41 -21.68
N ASP A 167 34.12 -41.51 -22.41
CA ASP A 167 33.82 -42.85 -21.92
C ASP A 167 34.86 -43.30 -20.87
N GLY A 168 34.40 -44.03 -19.85
CA GLY A 168 35.23 -44.85 -18.95
C GLY A 168 35.19 -44.38 -17.49
N ALA A 169 35.04 -45.25 -16.50
CA ALA A 169 34.87 -46.70 -16.43
C ALA A 169 34.32 -47.04 -15.03
#